data_AF-A0A381ZRP0-F1
#
_entry.id   AF-A0A381ZRP0-F1
#
_cell.length_a   1.000
_cell.length_b   1.000
_cell.length_c   1.000
_cell.angle_alpha   90.00
_cell.angle_beta   90.00
_cell.angle_gamma   90.00
#
_symmetry.space_group_name_H-M   'P 1'
#
loop_
_entity.id
_entity.type
_entity.pdbx_description
1 polymer ?
#
loop_
_entity_poly.entity_id
_entity_poly.type
_entity_poly.pdbx_seq_one_letter_code
_entity_poly.pdbx_strand_id
1 'polypeptide(L)' 'MITKILESRFLAALQYRDYRVLWTGNMSASAAAWALIVARGWIVWEMSESSLYVGLVTFLAMIPRVIIPPFTG' A
#
# COMPACT_ATOMS: atom_id res chain seq x y z
N MET A 1 -26.17 -20.19 -2.69
CA MET A 1 -25.20 -20.07 -3.80
C MET A 1 -23.90 -19.37 -3.35
N ILE A 2 -23.97 -18.20 -2.70
CA ILE A 2 -22.79 -17.47 -2.15
C ILE A 2 -21.98 -18.31 -1.15
N THR A 3 -22.64 -19.14 -0.33
CA THR A 3 -21.99 -20.05 0.63
C THR A 3 -21.09 -21.10 -0.02
N LYS A 4 -21.41 -21.56 -1.25
CA LYS A 4 -20.59 -22.52 -2.01
C LYS A 4 -19.28 -21.91 -2.54
N ILE A 5 -19.25 -20.60 -2.75
CA ILE A 5 -18.04 -19.86 -3.18
C ILE A 5 -17.07 -19.70 -1.99
N LEU A 6 -17.62 -19.44 -0.80
CA LEU A 6 -16.87 -19.36 0.45
C LEU A 6 -16.36 -20.73 0.94
N GLU A 7 -16.90 -21.83 0.42
CA GLU A 7 -16.45 -23.22 0.71
C GLU A 7 -15.10 -23.57 0.08
N SER A 8 -14.58 -22.74 -0.84
CA SER A 8 -13.18 -22.86 -1.26
C SER A 8 -12.28 -22.59 -0.04
N ARG A 9 -11.34 -23.49 0.27
CA ARG A 9 -10.44 -23.39 1.46
C ARG A 9 -9.80 -22.00 1.62
N PHE A 10 -9.65 -21.24 0.53
CA PHE A 10 -9.06 -19.91 0.49
C PHE A 10 -10.02 -18.76 0.86
N LEU A 11 -11.33 -18.87 0.58
CA LEU A 11 -12.30 -17.81 0.85
C LEU A 11 -13.10 -18.04 2.15
N ALA A 12 -12.87 -19.16 2.83
CA ALA A 12 -13.51 -19.47 4.10
C ALA A 12 -13.31 -18.38 5.16
N ALA A 13 -12.18 -17.67 5.17
CA ALA A 13 -11.93 -16.57 6.11
C ALA A 13 -12.84 -15.35 5.88
N LEU A 14 -13.31 -15.11 4.64
CA LEU A 14 -14.21 -13.98 4.30
C LEU A 14 -15.64 -14.17 4.80
N GLN A 15 -15.97 -15.30 5.43
CA GLN A 15 -17.27 -15.49 6.07
C GLN A 15 -17.46 -14.56 7.27
N TYR A 16 -16.38 -14.22 7.98
CA TYR A 16 -16.41 -13.35 9.15
C TYR A 16 -16.48 -11.87 8.74
N ARG A 17 -17.45 -11.13 9.30
CA ARG A 17 -17.69 -9.71 8.95
C ARG A 17 -16.48 -8.83 9.21
N ASP A 18 -15.86 -8.98 10.38
CA ASP A 18 -14.70 -8.16 10.78
C ASP A 18 -13.50 -8.44 9.89
N TYR A 19 -13.29 -9.70 9.53
CA TYR A 19 -12.24 -10.07 8.58
C TYR A 19 -12.48 -9.47 7.19
N ARG A 20 -13.73 -9.40 6.70
CA ARG A 20 -14.03 -8.74 5.41
C ARG A 20 -13.65 -7.26 5.42
N VAL A 21 -13.99 -6.54 6.49
CA VAL A 21 -13.67 -5.12 6.64
C VAL A 21 -12.16 -4.91 6.69
N LEU A 22 -11.46 -5.75 7.47
CA LEU A 22 -10.00 -5.70 7.55
C LEU A 22 -9.35 -6.01 6.20
N TRP A 23 -9.85 -7.02 5.49
CA TRP A 23 -9.32 -7.43 4.19
C TRP A 23 -9.49 -6.34 3.13
N THR A 24 -10.68 -5.77 2.97
CA THR A 24 -10.91 -4.68 2.00
C THR A 24 -10.15 -3.41 2.38
N GLY A 25 -10.07 -3.11 3.68
CA GLY A 25 -9.31 -1.98 4.20
C GLY A 25 -7.82 -2.11 3.92
N ASN A 26 -7.23 -3.28 4.19
CA ASN A 26 -5.81 -3.54 3.95
C ASN A 26 -5.46 -3.51 2.46
N MET A 27 -6.31 -4.08 1.60
CA MET A 27 -6.14 -3.99 0.15
C MET A 27 -6.16 -2.54 -0.34
N SER A 28 -7.14 -1.75 0.11
CA SER A 28 -7.27 -0.35 -0.29
C SER A 28 -6.10 0.49 0.23
N ALA A 29 -5.66 0.26 1.47
CA ALA A 29 -4.51 0.94 2.06
C ALA A 29 -3.22 0.61 1.31
N SER A 30 -3.01 -0.66 0.97
CA SER A 30 -1.85 -1.10 0.19
C SER A 30 -1.85 -0.46 -1.21
N ALA A 31 -2.99 -0.44 -1.89
CA ALA A 31 -3.13 0.21 -3.19
C ALA A 31 -2.87 1.71 -3.12
N ALA A 32 -3.43 2.40 -2.12
CA ALA A 32 -3.23 3.83 -1.90
C ALA A 32 -1.75 4.17 -1.60
N ALA A 33 -1.06 3.33 -0.83
CA ALA A 33 0.35 3.52 -0.52
C ALA A 33 1.22 3.45 -1.78
N TRP A 34 0.95 2.50 -2.69
CA TRP A 34 1.66 2.41 -3.97
C TRP A 34 1.31 3.57 -4.90
N ALA A 35 0.02 3.94 -5.00
CA ALA A 35 -0.42 5.08 -5.78
C ALA A 35 0.26 6.38 -5.32
N LEU A 36 0.42 6.58 -4.01
CA LEU A 36 1.09 7.74 -3.45
C LEU A 36 2.58 7.80 -3.82
N ILE A 37 3.29 6.66 -3.86
CA ILE A 37 4.69 6.61 -4.30
C ILE A 37 4.80 7.06 -5.76
N VAL A 38 3.96 6.51 -6.64
CA VAL A 38 3.95 6.84 -8.07
C VAL A 38 3.57 8.31 -8.29
N ALA A 39 2.51 8.78 -7.63
CA ALA A 39 2.03 10.15 -7.76
C ALA A 39 3.09 11.17 -7.30
N ARG A 40 3.77 10.91 -6.18
CA ARG A 40 4.87 11.77 -5.73
C ARG A 40 6.03 11.79 -6.71
N GLY A 41 6.40 10.63 -7.26
CA GLY A 41 7.44 10.55 -8.28
C GLY A 41 7.09 11.35 -9.53
N TRP A 42 5.83 11.28 -9.96
CA TRP A 42 5.30 12.04 -11.08
C TRP A 42 5.39 13.56 -10.86
N ILE A 43 4.94 14.04 -9.69
CA ILE A 43 4.98 15.48 -9.37
C ILE A 43 6.42 16.01 -9.34
N VAL A 44 7.36 15.25 -8.78
CA VAL A 44 8.78 15.65 -8.76
C VAL A 44 9.36 15.72 -10.17
N TRP A 45 8.97 14.78 -11.03
CA TRP A 45 9.37 14.77 -12.44
C TRP A 45 8.82 15.99 -13.18
N GLU A 46 7.53 16.31 -13.02
CA GLU A 46 6.88 17.47 -13.64
C GLU A 46 7.52 18.79 -13.22
N MET A 47 7.93 18.91 -11.96
CA MET A 47 8.56 20.13 -11.44
C MET A 47 10.04 20.28 -11.82
N SER A 48 10.77 19.16 -11.99
CA SER A 48 12.24 19.18 -12.12
C SER A 48 12.74 18.82 -13.52
N GLU A 49 11.86 18.27 -14.38
CA GLU A 49 12.16 17.68 -15.71
C GLU A 49 13.28 16.63 -15.73
N SER A 50 13.75 16.19 -14.55
CA SER A 50 14.94 15.38 -14.39
C SER A 50 14.65 14.14 -13.54
N SER A 51 14.92 12.97 -14.13
CA SER A 51 14.72 11.67 -13.49
C SER A 51 15.65 11.44 -12.28
N LEU A 52 16.75 12.19 -12.17
CA LEU A 52 17.67 12.11 -11.04
C LEU A 52 17.02 12.59 -9.73
N TYR A 53 16.26 13.68 -9.78
CA TYR A 53 15.56 14.22 -8.61
C TYR A 53 14.43 13.28 -8.13
N VAL A 54 13.76 12.60 -9.05
CA VAL A 54 12.74 11.58 -8.73
C VAL A 54 13.35 10.44 -7.92
N GLY A 55 14.52 9.94 -8.36
CA GLY A 55 15.26 8.89 -7.66
C GLY A 55 15.74 9.34 -6.27
N LEU A 56 16.31 10.55 -6.20
CA LEU A 56 16.79 11.13 -4.95
C LEU A 56 15.65 11.32 -3.92
N VAL A 57 14.53 11.92 -4.32
CA VAL A 57 13.39 12.16 -3.42
C VAL A 57 12.76 10.84 -2.98
N THR A 58 12.65 9.85 -3.87
CA THR A 58 12.19 8.50 -3.52
C THR A 58 13.10 7.84 -2.49
N PHE A 59 14.42 7.94 -2.67
CA PHE A 59 15.41 7.38 -1.75
C PHE A 59 15.35 8.05 -0.38
N LEU A 60 15.31 9.39 -0.34
CA LEU A 60 15.18 10.14 0.91
C LEU A 60 13.85 9.82 1.63
N ALA A 61 12.77 9.57 0.89
CA ALA A 61 11.50 9.15 1.46
C ALA A 61 11.52 7.75 2.11
N MET A 62 12.56 6.93 1.85
CA MET A 62 12.75 5.64 2.52
C MET A 62 13.41 5.76 3.90
N ILE A 63 14.13 6.85 4.17
CA ILE A 63 14.85 7.05 5.45
C ILE A 63 13.90 6.90 6.65
N PRO A 64 12.73 7.58 6.69
CA PRO A 64 11.80 7.42 7.81
C PRO A 64 11.26 5.99 7.92
N ARG A 65 11.08 5.29 6.79
CA ARG A 65 10.59 3.90 6.78
C ARG A 65 11.54 2.92 7.45
N VAL A 66 12.84 3.23 7.53
CA VAL A 66 13.84 2.38 8.21
C VAL A 66 14.01 2.82 9.67
N ILE A 67 14.02 4.12 9.92
CA ILE A 67 14.33 4.66 11.24
C ILE A 67 13.13 4.54 12.18
N ILE A 68 11.90 4.76 11.71
CA ILE A 68 10.71 4.83 12.57
C ILE A 68 10.27 3.47 13.15
N PRO A 69 10.24 2.35 12.41
CA PRO A 69 9.70 1.08 12.93
C PRO A 69 10.32 0.58 14.25
N PRO A 70 11.65 0.68 14.47
CA PRO A 70 12.26 0.35 15.78
C PRO A 70 11.68 1.12 16.97
N PHE A 71 11.14 2.32 16.76
CA PHE A 71 10.56 3.15 17.82
C PHE A 71 9.05 2.95 17.99
N THR A 72 8.38 2.32 17.03
CA THR A 72 6.90 2.34 16.96
C THR A 72 6.22 1.05 17.41
N GLY A 73 6.98 -0.03 17.64
CA GLY A 73 6.52 -1.25 18.34
C GLY A 73 5.29 -1.90 17.74
#